data_AF-A0A4R0J0S8-F1
#
_entry.id   AF-A0A4R0J0S8-F1
#
_cell.length_a   1.000
_cell.length_b   1.000
_cell.length_c   1.000
_cell.angle_alpha   90.00
_cell.angle_beta   90.00
_cell.angle_gamma   90.00
#
_symmetry.space_group_name_H-M   'P 1'
#
loop_
_entity.id
_entity.type
_entity.pdbx_description
1 polymer ?
#
loop_
_entity_poly.entity_id
_entity_poly.type
_entity_poly.pdbx_seq_one_letter_code
_entity_poly.pdbx_strand_id
1 'polypeptide(L)'
;MEGISSSITLRDLIRTRVREEVAKERQRDWERQADRAVEAFGRNGFFVLVDDRQVTELDEELELTADSDIRFVRLVQLAGG
;
A
#
# COMPACT_ATOMS: atom_id res chain seq x y z
N MET A 1 -19.00 16.80 12.14
CA MET A 1 -18.53 15.43 12.36
C MET A 1 -17.04 15.48 12.16
N GLU A 2 -16.26 15.55 13.24
CA GLU A 2 -14.80 15.35 13.16
C GLU A 2 -14.59 13.90 12.71
N GLY A 3 -14.33 13.74 11.41
CA GLY A 3 -13.92 12.45 10.86
C GLY A 3 -12.62 12.07 11.54
N ILE A 4 -12.55 10.85 12.06
CA ILE A 4 -11.37 10.33 12.73
C ILE A 4 -10.30 10.17 11.65
N SER A 5 -9.47 11.19 11.45
CA SER A 5 -8.28 11.06 10.61
C SER A 5 -7.26 10.24 11.39
N SER A 6 -6.71 9.22 10.73
CA SER A 6 -5.61 8.41 11.28
C SER A 6 -4.36 8.72 10.49
N SER A 7 -3.27 9.10 11.17
CA SER A 7 -1.95 9.19 10.53
C SER A 7 -1.30 7.81 10.52
N ILE A 8 -0.81 7.41 9.35
CA ILE A 8 -0.07 6.15 9.17
C ILE A 8 1.00 6.33 8.10
N THR A 9 2.11 5.60 8.21
CA THR A 9 3.12 5.57 7.14
C THR A 9 2.64 4.71 5.98
N LEU A 10 3.12 4.98 4.76
CA LEU A 10 2.88 4.09 3.62
C LEU A 10 3.35 2.65 3.91
N ARG A 11 4.48 2.50 4.60
CA ARG A 11 5.00 1.19 5.03
C ARG A 11 3.97 0.43 5.84
N ASP A 12 3.40 1.05 6.87
CA ASP A 12 2.42 0.41 7.74
C ASP A 12 1.09 0.15 7.03
N LEU A 13 0.70 1.04 6.10
CA LEU A 13 -0.44 0.82 5.20
C LEU A 13 -0.24 -0.44 4.34
N ILE A 14 0.92 -0.61 3.71
CA ILE A 14 1.27 -1.80 2.93
C ILE A 14 1.19 -3.06 3.82
N ARG A 15 1.81 -3.04 5.00
CA ARG A 15 1.80 -4.19 5.92
C ARG A 15 0.37 -4.56 6.35
N THR A 16 -0.44 -3.57 6.69
CA THR A 16 -1.84 -3.75 7.09
C THR A 16 -2.64 -4.37 5.95
N ARG A 17 -2.54 -3.81 4.74
CA ARG A 17 -3.27 -4.31 3.57
C ARG A 17 -2.88 -5.75 3.23
N VAL A 18 -1.59 -6.08 3.25
CA VAL A 18 -1.10 -7.45 2.99
C VAL A 18 -1.63 -8.41 4.04
N ARG A 19 -1.58 -8.05 5.33
CA ARG A 19 -2.14 -8.87 6.40
C ARG A 19 -3.61 -9.19 6.17
N GLU A 20 -4.42 -8.21 5.78
CA GLU A 20 -5.84 -8.39 5.51
C GLU A 20 -6.10 -9.32 4.32
N GLU A 21 -5.34 -9.20 3.23
CA GLU A 21 -5.50 -10.09 2.08
C GLU A 21 -5.07 -11.53 2.40
N VAL A 22 -3.94 -11.70 3.09
CA VAL A 22 -3.39 -13.01 3.42
C VAL A 22 -4.25 -13.71 4.48
N ALA A 23 -4.86 -12.96 5.40
CA ALA A 23 -5.83 -13.48 6.36
C ALA A 23 -7.08 -14.07 5.68
N LYS A 24 -7.55 -13.46 4.58
CA LYS A 24 -8.64 -14.02 3.77
C LYS A 24 -8.23 -15.36 3.12
N GLU A 25 -6.98 -15.47 2.71
CA GLU A 25 -6.39 -16.65 2.05
C GLU A 25 -5.86 -17.72 3.04
N ARG A 26 -6.05 -17.56 4.36
CA ARG A 26 -5.57 -18.47 5.44
C ARG A 26 -4.07 -18.79 5.41
N GLN A 27 -3.27 -17.90 4.82
CA GLN A 27 -1.82 -18.08 4.75
C GLN A 27 -1.14 -17.57 6.03
N ARG A 28 -0.13 -18.30 6.51
CA ARG A 28 0.53 -18.00 7.80
C ARG A 28 1.71 -17.05 7.71
N ASP A 29 2.34 -16.92 6.54
CA ASP A 29 3.57 -16.14 6.34
C ASP A 29 3.29 -14.71 5.83
N TRP A 30 2.31 -14.02 6.42
CA TRP A 30 1.91 -12.68 5.96
C TRP A 30 3.03 -11.65 6.17
N GLU A 31 3.85 -11.77 7.23
CA GLU A 31 4.97 -10.87 7.49
C GLU A 31 5.98 -10.89 6.34
N ARG A 32 6.31 -12.09 5.83
CA ARG A 32 7.25 -12.25 4.71
C ARG A 32 6.70 -11.67 3.41
N GLN A 33 5.38 -11.74 3.21
CA GLN A 33 4.75 -11.11 2.04
C GLN A 33 4.72 -9.60 2.17
N ALA A 34 4.50 -9.09 3.37
CA ALA A 34 4.54 -7.66 3.65
C ALA A 34 5.94 -7.10 3.40
N ASP A 35 6.99 -7.79 3.86
CA ASP A 35 8.38 -7.39 3.59
C ASP A 35 8.66 -7.35 2.08
N ARG A 36 8.25 -8.39 1.33
CA ARG A 36 8.38 -8.41 -0.13
C ARG A 36 7.64 -7.28 -0.83
N ALA A 37 6.45 -6.92 -0.35
CA ALA A 37 5.67 -5.82 -0.90
C ALA A 37 6.37 -4.47 -0.65
N VAL A 38 6.91 -4.26 0.55
CA VAL A 38 7.70 -3.08 0.89
C VAL A 38 8.95 -2.97 0.01
N GLU A 39 9.69 -4.08 -0.17
CA GLU A 39 10.84 -4.12 -1.08
C GLU A 39 10.44 -3.85 -2.54
N ALA A 40 9.31 -4.42 -2.99
CA ALA A 40 8.82 -4.23 -4.35
C ALA A 40 8.41 -2.78 -4.63
N PHE A 41 7.83 -2.06 -3.66
CA PHE A 41 7.55 -0.63 -3.79
C PHE A 41 8.83 0.15 -4.06
N GLY A 42 9.87 -0.03 -3.23
CA GLY A 42 11.17 0.65 -3.40
C GLY A 42 11.89 0.29 -4.70
N ARG A 43 11.56 -0.85 -5.32
CA ARG A 43 12.09 -1.27 -6.62
C ARG A 43 11.22 -0.88 -7.81
N ASN A 44 10.24 0.02 -7.62
CA ASN A 44 9.28 0.42 -8.64
C ASN A 44 8.49 -0.77 -9.24
N GLY A 45 8.12 -1.76 -8.42
CA GLY A 45 7.26 -2.87 -8.84
C GLY A 45 5.78 -2.46 -8.95
N PHE A 46 5.39 -1.47 -8.15
CA PHE A 46 4.07 -0.84 -8.14
C PHE A 46 4.18 0.55 -7.50
N PHE A 47 3.15 1.37 -7.64
CA PHE A 47 2.99 2.60 -6.89
C PHE A 47 1.65 2.61 -6.15
N VAL A 48 1.53 3.50 -5.17
CA VAL A 48 0.31 3.66 -4.37
C VAL A 48 -0.24 5.06 -4.58
N LEU A 49 -1.55 5.13 -4.87
CA LEU A 49 -2.31 6.36 -4.94
C LEU A 49 -3.19 6.47 -3.70
N VAL A 50 -3.17 7.63 -3.04
CA VAL A 50 -4.07 8.01 -1.96
C VAL A 50 -4.74 9.31 -2.37
N ASP A 51 -6.07 9.31 -2.50
CA ASP A 51 -6.84 10.48 -2.91
C ASP A 51 -6.30 11.13 -4.20
N ASP A 52 -6.04 10.28 -5.20
CA ASP A 52 -5.44 10.62 -6.51
C ASP A 52 -4.00 11.15 -6.46
N ARG A 53 -3.35 11.22 -5.29
CA ARG A 53 -1.94 11.56 -5.12
C ARG A 53 -1.07 10.32 -5.07
N GLN A 54 -0.03 10.27 -5.90
CA GLN A 54 0.99 9.23 -5.78
C GLN A 54 1.88 9.48 -4.56
N VAL A 55 1.98 8.47 -3.71
CA VAL A 55 2.91 8.43 -2.57
C VAL A 55 4.26 7.93 -3.07
N THR A 56 5.34 8.60 -2.70
CA THR A 56 6.68 8.31 -3.25
C THR A 56 7.64 7.71 -2.23
N GLU A 57 7.38 7.87 -0.93
CA GLU A 57 8.26 7.39 0.13
C GLU A 57 7.52 6.45 1.09
N LEU A 58 8.23 5.42 1.56
CA LEU A 58 7.65 4.45 2.50
C LEU A 58 7.35 5.05 3.87
N ASP A 59 8.14 6.02 4.28
CA ASP A 59 8.04 6.66 5.59
C ASP A 59 7.25 7.99 5.49
N GLU A 60 6.66 8.29 4.32
CA GLU A 60 5.70 9.39 4.15
C GLU A 60 4.48 9.15 5.03
N GLU A 61 4.13 10.13 5.85
CA GLU A 61 2.92 10.11 6.67
C GLU A 61 1.70 10.47 5.82
N LEU A 62 0.67 9.61 5.90
CA LEU A 62 -0.58 9.72 5.18
C LEU A 62 -1.69 10.05 6.17
N GLU A 63 -2.40 11.15 5.93
CA GLU A 63 -3.65 11.44 6.63
C GLU A 63 -4.79 10.70 5.93
N LEU A 64 -5.27 9.62 6.56
CA LEU A 64 -6.36 8.81 6.01
C LEU A 64 -7.67 9.12 6.73
N THR A 65 -8.72 9.29 5.95
CA THR A 65 -10.11 9.37 6.43
C THR A 65 -10.85 8.08 6.13
N ALA A 66 -12.06 7.93 6.69
CA ALA A 66 -12.93 6.79 6.36
C ALA A 66 -13.32 6.72 4.88
N ASP A 67 -13.25 7.86 4.17
CA ASP A 67 -13.61 8.01 2.77
C ASP A 67 -12.37 8.06 1.84
N SER A 68 -11.15 7.93 2.39
CA SER A 68 -9.92 8.00 1.58
C SER A 68 -9.82 6.83 0.60
N ASP A 69 -9.50 7.15 -0.65
CA ASP A 69 -9.44 6.19 -1.75
C ASP A 69 -7.99 5.72 -1.98
N ILE A 70 -7.71 4.46 -1.64
CA ILE A 70 -6.36 3.88 -1.68
C ILE A 70 -6.26 2.86 -2.82
N ARG A 71 -5.39 3.11 -3.79
CA ARG A 71 -5.19 2.24 -4.95
C ARG A 71 -3.73 1.79 -5.08
N PHE A 72 -3.55 0.48 -5.24
CA PHE A 72 -2.26 -0.15 -5.53
C PHE A 72 -2.19 -0.45 -7.03
N VAL A 73 -1.26 0.18 -7.75
CA VAL A 73 -1.17 0.06 -9.21
C VAL A 73 0.13 -0.63 -9.60
N ARG A 74 -0.01 -1.83 -10.18
CA ARG A 74 1.14 -2.61 -10.67
C ARG A 74 1.67 -2.02 -11.97
N LEU A 75 2.98 -1.85 -12.06
CA LEU A 75 3.64 -1.50 -13.30
C LEU A 75 3.79 -2.75 -14.17
N VAL A 76 3.18 -2.71 -15.35
CA VAL A 76 3.38 -3.71 -16.41
C VAL A 76 4.29 -3.10 -17.47
N GLN A 77 5.21 -3.91 -18.00
CA GLN A 77 5.96 -3.51 -19.18
C GLN A 77 4.96 -3.31 -20.31
N LEU A 78 4.92 -2.10 -20.86
CA LEU A 78 4.17 -1.86 -22.09
C LEU A 78 4.94 -2.59 -23.19
N ALA A 79 4.33 -3.59 -23.81
CA ALA A 79 4.91 -4.25 -24.97
C ALA A 79 5.13 -3.17 -26.06
N GLY A 80 6.39 -2.82 -26.30
CA GLY A 80 6.81 -2.01 -27.43
C GLY A 80 7.27 -2.93 -28.55
N GLY A 81 6.49 -3.02 -29.62
CA GLY A 81 6.83 -3.76 -30.86
C GLY A 81 5.88 -4.90 -31.17
#